data_AF-A0A133YSC5-F1
#
_entry.id   AF-A0A133YSC5-F1
#
_cell.length_a   1.000
_cell.length_b   1.000
_cell.length_c   1.000
_cell.angle_alpha   90.00
_cell.angle_beta   90.00
_cell.angle_gamma   90.00
#
_symmetry.space_group_name_H-M   'P 1'
#
loop_
_entity.id
_entity.type
_entity.pdbx_description
1 polymer ?
#
loop_
_entity_poly.entity_id
_entity_poly.type
_entity_poly.pdbx_seq_one_letter_code
_entity_poly.pdbx_strand_id
1 'polypeptide(L)'
;MKLQLKNFNFNVDLDDKINTIIIENTIEYRKIVNSFINELNVKDGNILLSKDIELLMPDKYLFTFYDYFSFDINKYALNKFYKKLKEISMLEYLPETSNLKNKIEEYVYKITKEYDLYLDISCDLDIIEILKSLNVKIKQYDKLSLDKIINYMNIISEIFNIKHFVFISLKNYFTEKEILDFYKYIIYNEFNVVLVEPNNVKTIQTKEKTYIIDKDLCEIY
;
A
#
# COMPACT_ATOMS: atom_id res chain seq x y z
N MET A 1 12.00 -13.98 0.78
CA MET A 1 11.27 -13.86 2.10
C MET A 1 10.10 -14.84 2.06
N LYS A 2 9.74 -15.52 3.15
CA LYS A 2 8.74 -16.61 3.09
C LYS A 2 7.44 -16.26 3.82
N LEU A 3 6.32 -16.52 3.17
CA LEU A 3 4.97 -16.41 3.74
C LEU A 3 4.38 -17.81 3.90
N GLN A 4 3.80 -18.07 5.07
CA GLN A 4 3.15 -19.34 5.40
C GLN A 4 1.79 -19.09 6.06
N LEU A 5 0.81 -19.93 5.74
CA LEU A 5 -0.49 -19.94 6.42
C LEU A 5 -0.43 -20.89 7.62
N LYS A 6 -0.84 -20.44 8.81
CA LYS A 6 -0.90 -21.28 10.01
C LYS A 6 -1.79 -22.51 9.72
N ASN A 7 -1.26 -23.71 9.96
CA ASN A 7 -1.83 -25.03 9.66
C ASN A 7 -1.53 -25.63 8.27
N PHE A 8 -0.77 -24.92 7.43
CA PHE A 8 -0.31 -25.42 6.14
C PHE A 8 1.22 -25.48 6.12
N ASN A 9 1.79 -26.48 5.46
CA ASN A 9 3.22 -26.74 5.39
C ASN A 9 3.89 -26.02 4.21
N PHE A 10 3.15 -25.69 3.14
CA PHE A 10 3.74 -24.98 2.02
C PHE A 10 4.23 -23.59 2.44
N ASN A 11 5.32 -23.17 1.82
CA ASN A 11 5.88 -21.83 1.98
C ASN A 11 5.85 -21.12 0.64
N VAL A 12 5.23 -19.95 0.64
CA VAL A 12 5.23 -19.04 -0.50
C VAL A 12 6.51 -18.23 -0.45
N ASP A 13 7.38 -18.42 -1.44
CA ASP A 13 8.59 -17.60 -1.55
C ASP A 13 8.25 -16.29 -2.28
N LEU A 14 8.30 -15.19 -1.53
CA LEU A 14 8.03 -13.87 -2.07
C LEU A 14 9.08 -13.43 -3.11
N ASP A 15 10.19 -14.14 -3.23
CA ASP A 15 11.21 -13.86 -4.26
C ASP A 15 10.74 -14.32 -5.65
N ASP A 16 9.73 -15.18 -5.74
CA ASP A 16 9.14 -15.67 -7.01
C ASP A 16 8.27 -14.65 -7.76
N LYS A 17 8.25 -13.40 -7.29
CA LYS A 17 7.51 -12.23 -7.81
C LYS A 17 5.99 -12.39 -7.85
N ILE A 18 5.45 -13.45 -8.45
CA ILE A 18 4.02 -13.71 -8.60
C ILE A 18 3.68 -15.08 -8.01
N ASN A 19 2.96 -15.05 -6.89
CA ASN A 19 2.45 -16.23 -6.23
C ASN A 19 0.92 -16.19 -6.18
N THR A 20 0.27 -17.34 -6.33
CA THR A 20 -1.18 -17.49 -6.17
C THR A 20 -1.46 -18.58 -5.14
N ILE A 21 -2.26 -18.26 -4.14
CA ILE A 21 -2.84 -19.21 -3.19
C ILE A 21 -4.33 -19.35 -3.54
N ILE A 22 -4.71 -20.54 -4.00
CA ILE A 22 -6.10 -20.90 -4.28
C ILE A 22 -6.64 -21.65 -3.07
N ILE A 23 -7.72 -21.17 -2.47
CA ILE A 23 -8.36 -21.84 -1.33
C ILE A 23 -9.77 -22.23 -1.74
N GLU A 24 -9.97 -23.53 -1.96
CA GLU A 24 -11.26 -24.05 -2.42
C GLU A 24 -12.28 -24.19 -1.29
N ASN A 25 -11.81 -24.47 -0.08
CA ASN A 25 -12.65 -24.54 1.10
C ASN A 25 -13.14 -23.14 1.50
N THR A 26 -14.44 -22.89 1.42
CA THR A 26 -15.03 -21.57 1.69
C THR A 26 -14.87 -21.10 3.14
N ILE A 27 -14.82 -22.02 4.12
CA ILE A 27 -14.62 -21.66 5.52
C ILE A 27 -13.18 -21.19 5.71
N GLU A 28 -12.21 -21.95 5.21
CA GLU A 28 -10.80 -21.58 5.34
C GLU A 28 -10.47 -20.33 4.51
N TYR A 29 -11.06 -20.17 3.32
CA TYR A 29 -10.88 -18.94 2.52
C TYR A 29 -11.28 -17.69 3.32
N ARG A 30 -12.48 -17.70 3.94
CA ARG A 30 -12.95 -16.56 4.76
C ARG A 30 -12.01 -16.29 5.94
N LYS A 31 -11.52 -17.35 6.59
CA LYS A 31 -10.61 -17.23 7.74
C LYS A 31 -9.27 -16.61 7.32
N ILE A 32 -8.66 -17.10 6.24
CA ILE A 32 -7.38 -16.58 5.73
C ILE A 32 -7.53 -15.14 5.21
N VAL A 33 -8.61 -14.84 4.48
CA VAL A 33 -8.93 -13.48 4.04
C VAL A 33 -9.10 -12.54 5.24
N ASN A 34 -9.84 -12.95 6.28
CA ASN A 34 -9.97 -12.17 7.50
C ASN A 34 -8.61 -11.89 8.15
N SER A 35 -7.72 -12.88 8.17
CA SER A 35 -6.38 -12.67 8.71
C SER A 35 -5.52 -11.71 7.88
N PHE A 36 -5.64 -11.72 6.55
CA PHE A 36 -4.93 -10.74 5.71
C PHE A 36 -5.45 -9.31 5.86
N ILE A 37 -6.75 -9.14 6.12
CA ILE A 37 -7.42 -7.83 6.15
C ILE A 37 -7.41 -7.22 7.55
N ASN A 38 -7.79 -8.00 8.56
CA ASN A 38 -8.10 -7.51 9.91
C ASN A 38 -7.07 -7.96 10.97
N GLU A 39 -6.35 -9.06 10.75
CA GLU A 39 -5.48 -9.68 11.75
C GLU A 39 -4.06 -9.89 11.20
N LEU A 40 -3.53 -8.92 10.45
CA LEU A 40 -2.21 -9.03 9.79
C LEU A 40 -1.06 -8.88 10.81
N ASN A 41 -1.03 -9.75 11.81
CA ASN A 41 -0.08 -9.77 12.90
C ASN A 41 0.34 -11.21 13.24
N VAL A 42 1.40 -11.37 14.03
CA VAL A 42 1.93 -12.69 14.39
C VAL A 42 1.07 -13.42 15.44
N LYS A 43 0.40 -12.67 16.33
CA LYS A 43 -0.28 -13.24 17.51
C LYS A 43 -1.65 -13.82 17.17
N ASP A 44 -2.48 -13.04 16.51
CA ASP A 44 -3.91 -13.30 16.31
C ASP A 44 -4.21 -13.77 14.89
N GLY A 45 -3.34 -13.44 13.92
CA GLY A 45 -3.51 -13.82 12.52
C GLY A 45 -3.08 -15.23 12.15
N ASN A 46 -3.56 -15.71 11.02
CA ASN A 46 -3.12 -16.97 10.39
C ASN A 46 -1.93 -16.80 9.43
N ILE A 47 -1.31 -15.62 9.36
CA ILE A 47 -0.22 -15.33 8.43
C ILE A 47 1.11 -15.28 9.19
N LEU A 48 2.04 -16.16 8.82
CA LEU A 48 3.41 -16.13 9.28
C LEU A 48 4.30 -15.58 8.16
N LEU A 49 5.14 -14.62 8.51
CA LEU A 49 6.14 -14.07 7.60
C LEU A 49 7.51 -14.30 8.23
N SER A 50 8.45 -14.82 7.45
CA SER A 50 9.80 -15.08 7.92
C SER A 50 10.87 -14.67 6.91
N LYS A 51 12.04 -14.34 7.44
CA LYS A 51 13.27 -14.19 6.67
C LYS A 51 14.33 -15.04 7.34
N ASP A 52 14.85 -16.01 6.59
CA ASP A 52 15.74 -17.05 7.11
C ASP A 52 15.07 -17.81 8.28
N ILE A 53 15.53 -17.58 9.51
CA ILE A 53 14.97 -18.17 10.74
C ILE A 53 14.16 -17.18 11.59
N GLU A 54 14.12 -15.90 11.20
CA GLU A 54 13.48 -14.84 11.97
C GLU A 54 12.02 -14.66 11.54
N LEU A 55 11.10 -14.62 12.52
CA LEU A 55 9.70 -14.24 12.30
C LEU A 55 9.57 -12.72 12.26
N LEU A 56 8.92 -12.23 11.21
CA LEU A 56 8.68 -10.81 10.97
C LEU A 56 7.23 -10.44 11.30
N MET A 57 7.00 -9.17 11.62
CA MET A 57 5.65 -8.62 11.78
C MET A 57 5.05 -8.34 10.40
N PRO A 58 4.01 -9.08 9.94
CA PRO A 58 3.56 -9.00 8.56
C PRO A 58 3.09 -7.61 8.11
N ASP A 59 2.42 -6.86 8.99
CA ASP A 59 1.95 -5.48 8.76
C ASP A 59 3.05 -4.48 8.38
N LYS A 60 4.30 -4.74 8.74
CA LYS A 60 5.44 -3.87 8.36
C LYS A 60 5.94 -4.11 6.94
N TYR A 61 5.68 -5.28 6.37
CA TYR A 61 6.29 -5.73 5.11
C TYR A 61 5.28 -6.00 4.01
N LEU A 62 4.02 -6.30 4.38
CA LEU A 62 2.94 -6.63 3.47
C LEU A 62 1.90 -5.51 3.45
N PHE A 63 1.34 -5.23 2.27
CA PHE A 63 0.12 -4.43 2.14
C PHE A 63 -0.97 -5.26 1.47
N THR A 64 -2.13 -5.39 2.13
CA THR A 64 -3.28 -6.15 1.61
C THR A 64 -4.26 -5.23 0.87
N PHE A 65 -4.40 -5.42 -0.44
CA PHE A 65 -5.48 -4.85 -1.25
C PHE A 65 -6.68 -5.78 -1.29
N TYR A 66 -7.81 -5.32 -0.74
CA TYR A 66 -9.08 -6.04 -0.74
C TYR A 66 -10.27 -5.17 -1.21
N ASP A 67 -10.21 -3.86 -0.99
CA ASP A 67 -11.21 -2.90 -1.49
C ASP A 67 -10.66 -2.17 -2.71
N TYR A 68 -11.06 -2.62 -3.91
CA TYR A 68 -10.58 -2.04 -5.17
C TYR A 68 -11.37 -0.80 -5.60
N PHE A 69 -12.60 -0.67 -5.12
CA PHE A 69 -13.54 0.32 -5.59
C PHE A 69 -13.47 1.58 -4.73
N SER A 70 -13.44 1.43 -3.39
CA SER A 70 -13.59 2.54 -2.45
C SER A 70 -12.31 2.88 -1.69
N PHE A 71 -11.21 2.13 -1.88
CA PHE A 71 -9.94 2.43 -1.21
C PHE A 71 -9.44 3.83 -1.56
N ASP A 72 -9.22 4.62 -0.50
CA ASP A 72 -8.81 6.00 -0.57
C ASP A 72 -7.34 6.11 -0.14
N ILE A 73 -6.45 6.25 -1.12
CA ILE A 73 -5.01 6.40 -0.87
C ILE A 73 -4.67 7.62 -0.01
N ASN A 74 -5.46 8.69 -0.03
CA ASN A 74 -5.22 9.86 0.83
C ASN A 74 -5.57 9.54 2.29
N LYS A 75 -6.64 8.80 2.57
CA LYS A 75 -6.92 8.34 3.95
C LYS A 75 -5.77 7.49 4.52
N TYR A 76 -5.12 6.70 3.66
CA TYR A 76 -4.01 5.84 4.07
C TYR A 76 -2.66 6.57 4.17
N ALA A 77 -2.30 7.37 3.16
CA ALA A 77 -0.93 7.85 2.96
C ALA A 77 -0.72 9.36 3.17
N LEU A 78 -1.78 10.18 3.22
CA LEU A 78 -1.65 11.64 3.11
C LEU A 78 -0.74 12.27 4.16
N ASN A 79 -0.79 11.79 5.41
CA ASN A 79 0.07 12.32 6.47
C ASN A 79 1.55 12.03 6.23
N LYS A 80 1.89 10.83 5.75
CA LYS A 80 3.28 10.50 5.41
C LYS A 80 3.72 11.18 4.11
N PHE A 81 2.82 11.33 3.15
CA PHE A 81 3.05 12.11 1.93
C PHE A 81 3.45 13.56 2.26
N TYR A 82 2.72 14.24 3.15
CA TYR A 82 3.11 15.58 3.60
C TYR A 82 4.48 15.61 4.30
N LYS A 83 4.80 14.60 5.12
CA LYS A 83 6.13 14.48 5.74
C LYS A 83 7.23 14.34 4.68
N LYS A 84 6.97 13.58 3.61
CA LYS A 84 7.92 13.42 2.50
C LYS A 84 8.15 14.73 1.75
N LEU A 85 7.08 15.47 1.44
CA LEU A 85 7.21 16.79 0.81
C LEU A 85 7.93 17.79 1.72
N LYS A 86 7.69 17.74 3.04
CA LYS A 86 8.44 18.54 4.02
C LYS A 86 9.93 18.21 4.00
N GLU A 87 10.28 16.92 4.00
CA GLU A 87 11.67 16.47 3.87
C GLU A 87 12.32 17.03 2.60
N ILE A 88 11.67 16.90 1.43
CA ILE A 88 12.15 17.46 0.16
C ILE A 88 12.34 18.98 0.27
N SER A 89 11.37 19.69 0.85
CA SER A 89 11.47 21.14 1.02
C SER A 89 12.66 21.56 1.91
N MET A 90 13.02 20.74 2.89
CA MET A 90 14.11 21.02 3.83
C MET A 90 15.49 20.60 3.30
N LEU A 91 15.55 19.61 2.41
CA LEU A 91 16.81 19.12 1.85
C LEU A 91 17.19 19.81 0.54
N GLU A 92 16.21 20.01 -0.34
CA GLU A 92 16.45 20.48 -1.72
C GLU A 92 16.05 21.94 -1.93
N TYR A 93 15.07 22.44 -1.18
CA TYR A 93 14.47 23.77 -1.39
C TYR A 93 14.47 24.64 -0.13
N LEU A 94 15.44 24.43 0.78
CA LEU A 94 15.47 25.13 2.06
C LEU A 94 15.53 26.66 1.89
N PRO A 95 16.39 27.23 1.02
CA PRO A 95 16.44 28.68 0.81
C PRO A 95 15.12 29.24 0.27
N GLU A 96 14.52 28.58 -0.72
CA GLU A 96 13.25 28.98 -1.35
C GLU A 96 12.10 28.90 -0.36
N THR A 97 12.04 27.81 0.41
CA THR A 97 11.03 27.60 1.45
C THR A 97 11.14 28.66 2.53
N SER A 98 12.37 29.00 2.96
CA SER A 98 12.60 30.02 4.00
C SER A 98 12.22 31.41 3.50
N ASN A 99 12.59 31.76 2.26
CA ASN A 99 12.21 33.02 1.63
C ASN A 99 10.69 33.14 1.46
N LEU A 100 10.01 32.06 1.09
CA LEU A 100 8.54 32.04 0.99
C LEU A 100 7.90 32.32 2.35
N LYS A 101 8.35 31.65 3.41
CA LYS A 101 7.84 31.87 4.77
C LYS A 101 8.01 33.34 5.19
N ASN A 102 9.22 33.89 5.05
CA ASN A 102 9.48 35.29 5.38
C ASN A 102 8.55 36.26 4.64
N LYS A 103 8.32 36.05 3.34
CA LYS A 103 7.40 36.90 2.56
C LYS A 103 5.95 36.80 3.04
N ILE A 104 5.50 35.61 3.46
CA ILE A 104 4.16 35.44 4.03
C ILE A 104 4.06 36.19 5.35
N GLU A 105 5.07 36.06 6.22
CA GLU A 105 5.12 36.75 7.50
C GLU A 105 5.14 38.28 7.33
N GLU A 106 5.99 38.80 6.44
CA GLU A 106 6.04 40.23 6.10
C GLU A 106 4.69 40.76 5.64
N TYR A 107 3.98 40.00 4.80
CA TYR A 107 2.66 40.36 4.33
C TYR A 107 1.64 40.39 5.49
N VAL A 108 1.64 39.37 6.34
CA VAL A 108 0.76 39.29 7.52
C VAL A 108 1.01 40.46 8.48
N TYR A 109 2.28 40.76 8.80
CA TYR A 109 2.63 41.91 9.64
C TYR A 109 2.21 43.24 9.03
N LYS A 110 2.32 43.37 7.69
CA LYS A 110 1.90 44.59 7.00
C LYS A 110 0.40 44.84 7.16
N ILE A 111 -0.44 43.82 6.98
CA ILE A 111 -1.90 44.01 7.06
C ILE A 111 -2.39 44.17 8.51
N THR A 112 -1.75 43.50 9.47
CA THR A 112 -2.15 43.59 10.90
C THR A 112 -1.73 44.91 11.52
N LYS A 113 -0.65 45.53 11.04
CA LYS A 113 -0.24 46.88 11.47
C LYS A 113 -1.26 47.97 11.15
N GLU A 114 -2.05 47.79 10.09
CA GLU A 114 -3.12 48.72 9.71
C GLU A 114 -4.38 48.57 10.60
N TYR A 115 -4.35 47.69 11.59
CA TYR A 115 -5.47 47.41 12.47
C TYR A 115 -5.19 47.89 13.89
N ASP A 116 -6.09 48.71 14.45
CA ASP A 116 -5.88 49.44 15.71
C ASP A 116 -5.94 48.57 17.00
N LEU A 117 -6.10 47.25 16.87
CA LEU A 117 -6.10 46.34 18.02
C LEU A 117 -4.71 45.77 18.31
N TYR A 118 -4.43 45.53 19.59
CA TYR A 118 -3.22 44.83 20.01
C TYR A 118 -3.35 43.33 19.69
N LEU A 119 -2.73 42.90 18.60
CA LEU A 119 -2.77 41.52 18.11
C LEU A 119 -1.53 40.73 18.55
N ASP A 120 -1.74 39.48 18.95
CA ASP A 120 -0.65 38.50 19.14
C ASP A 120 -0.53 37.65 17.88
N ILE A 121 0.68 37.57 17.32
CA ILE A 121 0.95 36.92 16.03
C ILE A 121 2.09 35.93 16.22
N SER A 122 1.79 34.64 16.10
CA SER A 122 2.79 33.57 16.06
C SER A 122 3.10 33.20 14.60
N CYS A 123 4.19 33.74 14.07
CA CYS A 123 4.69 33.42 12.73
C CYS A 123 5.64 32.21 12.77
N ASP A 124 5.12 31.02 13.07
CA ASP A 124 5.87 29.75 12.93
C ASP A 124 5.19 28.85 11.89
N LEU A 125 5.15 29.34 10.64
CA LEU A 125 4.44 28.68 9.56
C LEU A 125 5.17 27.40 9.14
N ASP A 126 4.53 26.25 9.26
CA ASP A 126 5.06 24.99 8.72
C ASP A 126 4.71 24.87 7.22
N ILE A 127 5.64 24.35 6.41
CA ILE A 127 5.38 24.06 4.99
C ILE A 127 4.20 23.09 4.82
N ILE A 128 3.97 22.19 5.79
CA ILE A 128 2.81 21.29 5.78
C ILE A 128 1.49 22.08 5.81
N GLU A 129 1.43 23.21 6.50
CA GLU A 129 0.23 24.05 6.58
C GLU A 129 -0.05 24.71 5.23
N ILE A 130 1.00 25.18 4.54
CA ILE A 130 0.91 25.70 3.17
C ILE A 130 0.36 24.61 2.24
N LEU A 131 0.94 23.40 2.27
CA LEU A 131 0.49 22.28 1.42
C LEU A 131 -0.98 21.92 1.68
N LYS A 132 -1.40 21.92 2.95
CA LYS A 132 -2.80 21.68 3.33
C LYS A 132 -3.73 22.80 2.85
N SER A 133 -3.31 24.06 2.96
CA SER A 133 -4.10 25.23 2.52
C SER A 133 -4.37 25.20 1.01
N LEU A 134 -3.43 24.67 0.23
CA LEU A 134 -3.56 24.48 -1.22
C LEU A 134 -4.19 23.13 -1.59
N ASN A 135 -4.65 22.35 -0.61
CA ASN A 135 -5.28 21.03 -0.80
C ASN A 135 -4.42 20.07 -1.64
N VAL A 136 -3.09 20.11 -1.45
CA VAL A 136 -2.14 19.23 -2.15
C VAL A 136 -2.38 17.79 -1.71
N LYS A 137 -2.89 16.96 -2.62
CA LYS A 137 -3.31 15.58 -2.35
C LYS A 137 -2.83 14.65 -3.46
N ILE A 138 -2.78 13.37 -3.12
CA ILE A 138 -2.53 12.30 -4.09
C ILE A 138 -3.75 12.20 -5.01
N LYS A 139 -3.52 12.17 -6.32
CA LYS A 139 -4.60 12.06 -7.30
C LYS A 139 -5.36 10.74 -7.13
N GLN A 140 -6.68 10.84 -7.03
CA GLN A 140 -7.58 9.69 -7.02
C GLN A 140 -7.99 9.29 -8.43
N TYR A 141 -8.38 8.02 -8.57
CA TYR A 141 -8.94 7.46 -9.81
C TYR A 141 -10.42 7.15 -9.57
N ASP A 142 -11.27 7.63 -10.49
CA ASP A 142 -12.72 7.49 -10.35
C ASP A 142 -13.22 6.06 -10.59
N LYS A 143 -12.50 5.29 -11.40
CA LYS A 143 -12.87 3.92 -11.79
C LYS A 143 -11.77 2.93 -11.40
N LEU A 144 -12.18 1.69 -11.16
CA LEU A 144 -11.26 0.58 -11.01
C LEU A 144 -10.52 0.34 -12.34
N SER A 145 -9.19 0.33 -12.28
CA SER A 145 -8.31 -0.08 -13.36
C SER A 145 -7.01 -0.65 -12.75
N LEU A 146 -6.25 -1.40 -13.54
CA LEU A 146 -4.90 -1.82 -13.11
C LEU A 146 -3.96 -0.63 -12.95
N ASP A 147 -4.09 0.41 -13.76
CA ASP A 147 -3.29 1.64 -13.62
C ASP A 147 -3.52 2.30 -12.26
N LYS A 148 -4.77 2.33 -11.76
CA LYS A 148 -5.09 2.80 -10.40
C LYS A 148 -4.34 1.97 -9.35
N ILE A 149 -4.42 0.65 -9.46
CA ILE A 149 -3.77 -0.28 -8.52
C ILE A 149 -2.25 -0.08 -8.55
N ILE A 150 -1.65 -0.07 -9.74
CA ILE A 150 -0.21 0.14 -9.95
C ILE A 150 0.24 1.47 -9.35
N ASN A 151 -0.49 2.56 -9.62
CA ASN A 151 -0.16 3.86 -9.05
C ASN A 151 -0.17 3.82 -7.51
N TYR A 152 -1.19 3.20 -6.91
CA TYR A 152 -1.25 3.06 -5.45
C TYR A 152 -0.12 2.18 -4.91
N MET A 153 0.24 1.09 -5.59
CA MET A 153 1.40 0.27 -5.22
C MET A 153 2.69 1.11 -5.21
N ASN A 154 2.91 1.93 -6.23
CA ASN A 154 4.10 2.79 -6.30
C ASN A 154 4.15 3.78 -5.14
N ILE A 155 3.03 4.45 -4.88
CA ILE A 155 2.90 5.40 -3.76
C ILE A 155 3.16 4.71 -2.42
N ILE A 156 2.55 3.54 -2.20
CA ILE A 156 2.73 2.78 -0.95
C ILE A 156 4.18 2.33 -0.82
N SER A 157 4.79 1.85 -1.90
CA SER A 157 6.20 1.46 -1.91
C SER A 157 7.12 2.63 -1.61
N GLU A 158 6.91 3.78 -2.24
CA GLU A 158 7.73 4.97 -2.03
C GLU A 158 7.61 5.52 -0.60
N ILE A 159 6.38 5.62 -0.08
CA ILE A 159 6.10 6.27 1.20
C ILE A 159 6.32 5.33 2.40
N PHE A 160 6.06 4.03 2.23
CA PHE A 160 6.10 3.05 3.33
C PHE A 160 7.23 2.04 3.18
N ASN A 161 7.98 2.04 2.08
CA ASN A 161 9.02 1.06 1.77
C ASN A 161 8.49 -0.38 1.74
N ILE A 162 7.25 -0.57 1.28
CA ILE A 162 6.59 -1.87 1.14
C ILE A 162 6.68 -2.33 -0.31
N LYS A 163 7.25 -3.52 -0.54
CA LYS A 163 7.36 -4.13 -1.88
C LYS A 163 6.52 -5.40 -2.06
N HIS A 164 5.91 -5.88 -0.99
CA HIS A 164 5.12 -7.11 -0.99
C HIS A 164 3.63 -6.76 -0.87
N PHE A 165 2.85 -7.15 -1.86
CA PHE A 165 1.43 -6.82 -1.95
C PHE A 165 0.60 -8.09 -1.99
N VAL A 166 -0.40 -8.16 -1.13
CA VAL A 166 -1.37 -9.24 -1.11
C VAL A 166 -2.64 -8.73 -1.75
N PHE A 167 -3.22 -9.50 -2.66
CA PHE A 167 -4.45 -9.14 -3.35
C PHE A 167 -5.52 -10.19 -3.11
N ILE A 168 -6.69 -9.77 -2.65
CA ILE A 168 -7.83 -10.66 -2.39
C ILE A 168 -8.75 -10.68 -3.60
N SER A 169 -8.90 -11.84 -4.25
CA SER A 169 -9.81 -12.02 -5.38
C SER A 169 -9.56 -11.09 -6.59
N LEU A 170 -8.32 -10.67 -6.85
CA LEU A 170 -8.04 -9.67 -7.89
C LEU A 170 -8.44 -10.15 -9.28
N LYS A 171 -8.19 -11.42 -9.60
CA LYS A 171 -8.46 -12.00 -10.92
C LYS A 171 -9.95 -12.03 -11.27
N ASN A 172 -10.84 -11.90 -10.29
CA ASN A 172 -12.28 -11.83 -10.54
C ASN A 172 -12.74 -10.52 -11.20
N TYR A 173 -11.91 -9.47 -11.16
CA TYR A 173 -12.29 -8.13 -11.64
C TYR A 173 -11.69 -7.75 -12.99
N PHE A 174 -10.71 -8.51 -13.48
CA PHE A 174 -9.91 -8.17 -14.66
C PHE A 174 -9.82 -9.36 -15.61
N THR A 175 -9.67 -9.06 -16.89
CA THR A 175 -9.43 -10.07 -17.92
C THR A 175 -8.05 -10.70 -17.76
N GLU A 176 -7.87 -11.91 -18.30
CA GLU A 176 -6.57 -12.59 -18.30
C GLU A 176 -5.46 -11.73 -18.93
N LYS A 177 -5.78 -11.03 -20.03
CA LYS A 177 -4.83 -10.12 -20.70
C LYS A 177 -4.37 -9.00 -19.78
N GLU A 178 -5.31 -8.37 -19.09
CA GLU A 178 -5.03 -7.31 -18.11
C GLU A 178 -4.11 -7.84 -16.98
N ILE A 179 -4.45 -8.99 -16.41
CA ILE A 179 -3.62 -9.63 -15.36
C ILE A 179 -2.21 -9.97 -15.88
N LEU A 180 -2.10 -10.47 -17.10
CA LEU A 180 -0.80 -10.77 -17.72
C LEU A 180 0.07 -9.52 -17.92
N ASP A 181 -0.54 -8.38 -18.25
CA ASP A 181 0.15 -7.09 -18.39
C ASP A 181 0.53 -6.52 -17.01
N PHE A 182 -0.35 -6.66 -16.01
CA PHE A 182 -0.02 -6.37 -14.61
C PHE A 182 1.21 -7.16 -14.14
N TYR A 183 1.30 -8.46 -14.41
CA TYR A 183 2.47 -9.25 -14.01
C TYR A 183 3.76 -8.79 -14.67
N LYS A 184 3.73 -8.34 -15.94
CA LYS A 184 4.92 -7.76 -16.59
C LYS A 184 5.40 -6.53 -15.79
N TYR A 185 4.47 -5.69 -15.37
CA TYR A 185 4.77 -4.53 -14.55
C TYR A 185 5.37 -4.91 -13.20
N ILE A 186 4.76 -5.87 -12.49
CA ILE A 186 5.24 -6.35 -11.18
C ILE A 186 6.68 -6.86 -11.26
N ILE A 187 6.96 -7.71 -12.25
CA ILE A 187 8.30 -8.27 -12.47
C ILE A 187 9.30 -7.16 -12.80
N TYR A 188 8.97 -6.27 -13.75
CA TYR A 188 9.86 -5.18 -14.18
C TYR A 188 10.23 -4.22 -13.04
N ASN A 189 9.29 -3.95 -12.13
CA ASN A 189 9.50 -3.01 -11.01
C ASN A 189 9.92 -3.70 -9.71
N GLU A 190 10.30 -4.99 -9.76
CA GLU A 190 10.77 -5.76 -8.61
C GLU A 190 9.78 -5.81 -7.43
N PHE A 191 8.48 -5.72 -7.73
CA PHE A 191 7.41 -5.96 -6.76
C PHE A 191 7.17 -7.45 -6.58
N ASN A 192 6.64 -7.80 -5.40
CA ASN A 192 6.26 -9.16 -5.07
C ASN A 192 4.77 -9.20 -4.74
N VAL A 193 4.05 -10.12 -5.35
CA VAL A 193 2.60 -10.22 -5.28
C VAL A 193 2.19 -11.62 -4.83
N VAL A 194 1.25 -11.66 -3.89
CA VAL A 194 0.53 -12.87 -3.50
C VAL A 194 -0.95 -12.66 -3.79
N LEU A 195 -1.52 -13.48 -4.67
CA LEU A 195 -2.92 -13.46 -5.05
C LEU A 195 -3.65 -14.52 -4.23
N VAL A 196 -4.68 -14.12 -3.48
CA VAL A 196 -5.47 -15.03 -2.64
C VAL A 196 -6.84 -15.20 -3.30
N GLU A 197 -7.01 -16.32 -3.99
CA GLU A 197 -8.11 -16.57 -4.92
C GLU A 197 -9.02 -17.70 -4.40
N PRO A 198 -10.34 -17.62 -4.63
CA PRO A 198 -11.25 -18.73 -4.40
C PRO A 198 -11.22 -19.76 -5.56
N ASN A 199 -11.93 -20.89 -5.41
CA ASN A 199 -11.92 -22.04 -6.33
C ASN A 199 -12.23 -21.71 -7.81
N ASN A 200 -12.99 -20.66 -8.09
CA ASN A 200 -13.52 -20.38 -9.44
C ASN A 200 -12.51 -19.75 -10.40
N VAL A 201 -11.25 -19.59 -10.00
CA VAL A 201 -10.26 -18.81 -10.75
C VAL A 201 -9.27 -19.72 -11.46
N LYS A 202 -9.15 -19.55 -12.78
CA LYS A 202 -8.16 -20.29 -13.58
C LYS A 202 -6.76 -19.81 -13.23
N THR A 203 -5.83 -20.75 -13.10
CA THR A 203 -4.40 -20.47 -12.98
C THR A 203 -3.85 -19.97 -14.31
N ILE A 204 -3.00 -18.94 -14.27
CA ILE A 204 -2.26 -18.48 -15.44
C ILE A 204 -0.93 -19.20 -15.42
N GLN A 205 -0.93 -20.44 -15.95
CA GLN A 205 0.11 -21.45 -15.78
C GLN A 205 1.55 -21.01 -16.12
N THR A 206 1.73 -19.94 -16.89
CA THR A 206 3.05 -19.54 -17.40
C THR A 206 3.80 -18.52 -16.55
N LYS A 207 3.17 -17.93 -15.52
CA LYS A 207 3.77 -16.82 -14.76
C LYS A 207 3.66 -16.91 -13.25
N GLU A 208 2.85 -17.82 -12.72
CA GLU A 208 2.49 -17.86 -11.31
C GLU A 208 3.01 -19.15 -10.66
N LYS A 209 3.63 -19.04 -9.48
CA LYS A 209 3.71 -20.21 -8.59
C LYS A 209 2.37 -20.38 -7.87
N THR A 210 1.78 -21.56 -7.99
CA THR A 210 0.43 -21.82 -7.48
C THR A 210 0.49 -22.79 -6.33
N TYR A 211 -0.20 -22.44 -5.25
CA TYR A 211 -0.42 -23.26 -4.07
C TYR A 211 -1.93 -23.43 -3.91
N ILE A 212 -2.41 -24.66 -3.78
CA ILE A 212 -3.84 -24.95 -3.68
C ILE A 212 -4.11 -25.62 -2.34
N ILE A 213 -5.10 -25.10 -1.63
CA ILE A 213 -5.76 -25.75 -0.49
C ILE A 213 -7.11 -26.22 -1.01
N ASP A 214 -7.26 -27.53 -1.21
CA ASP A 214 -8.48 -28.09 -1.76
C ASP A 214 -9.66 -28.05 -0.75
N LYS A 215 -10.81 -28.60 -1.14
CA LYS A 215 -12.02 -28.60 -0.29
C LYS A 215 -11.84 -29.37 1.01
N ASP A 216 -10.99 -30.39 1.00
CA ASP A 216 -10.69 -31.27 2.12
C ASP A 216 -9.49 -30.76 2.95
N LEU A 217 -9.00 -29.56 2.65
CA LEU A 217 -7.86 -28.89 3.29
C LEU A 217 -6.51 -29.57 3.00
N CYS A 218 -6.42 -30.37 1.93
CA CYS A 218 -5.16 -30.92 1.45
C CYS A 218 -4.38 -29.88 0.64
N GLU A 219 -3.05 -29.98 0.70
CA GLU A 219 -2.12 -29.07 0.03
C GLU A 219 -1.66 -29.64 -1.33
N ILE A 220 -1.74 -28.84 -2.39
CA ILE A 220 -1.23 -29.18 -3.72
C ILE A 220 -0.34 -28.02 -4.20
N TYR A 221 0.95 -28.27 -4.40
CA TYR A 221 1.95 -27.26 -4.77
C TYR A 221 3.20 -27.87 -5.42
#